data_AF-A0A4V5TMW6-F1
#
_entry.id   AF-A0A4V5TMW6-F1
#
_cell.length_a   1.000
_cell.length_b   1.000
_cell.length_c   1.000
_cell.angle_alpha   90.00
_cell.angle_beta   90.00
_cell.angle_gamma   90.00
#
_symmetry.space_group_name_H-M   'P 1'
#
loop_
_entity.id
_entity.type
_entity.pdbx_description
1 polymer ?
#
loop_
_entity_poly.entity_id
_entity_poly.type
_entity_poly.pdbx_seq_one_letter_code
_entity_poly.pdbx_strand_id
1 'polypeptide(L)'
;MDSQMCLLMEVHDLIEESSKMGDSLRNPENAMIGIEDELKLTAEEMKALKANEFDFHSICGIEKIVRDRMLSTFFHFFCIIDGVGDPKFRKDNTVWLGMKLEQRGLDDEREHEEFLHDMLYEAYWKWQELKS
;
A
#
# COMPACT_ATOMS: atom_id res chain seq x y z
N MET A 1 16.56 -1.37 -14.91
CA MET A 1 15.18 -1.24 -14.39
C MET A 1 14.85 0.23 -14.41
N ASP A 2 13.77 0.63 -15.07
CA ASP A 2 13.34 2.03 -15.08
C ASP A 2 12.80 2.45 -13.69
N SER A 3 12.68 3.76 -13.48
CA SER A 3 12.26 4.32 -12.19
C SER A 3 10.82 3.95 -11.78
N GLN A 4 9.92 3.68 -12.72
CA GLN A 4 8.54 3.30 -12.41
C GLN A 4 8.51 1.89 -11.83
N MET A 5 9.22 0.95 -12.46
CA MET A 5 9.36 -0.40 -11.94
C MET A 5 10.01 -0.42 -10.55
N CYS A 6 11.07 0.38 -10.34
CA CYS A 6 11.68 0.52 -9.01
C CYS A 6 10.70 1.05 -7.95
N LEU A 7 9.90 2.07 -8.29
CA LEU A 7 8.85 2.59 -7.40
C LEU A 7 7.81 1.51 -7.06
N LEU A 8 7.33 0.78 -8.05
CA LEU A 8 6.28 -0.24 -7.84
C LEU A 8 6.79 -1.42 -7.02
N MET A 9 8.06 -1.82 -7.21
CA MET A 9 8.69 -2.83 -6.37
C MET A 9 8.89 -2.35 -4.93
N GLU A 10 9.29 -1.09 -4.73
CA GLU A 10 9.36 -0.48 -3.39
C GLU A 10 7.99 -0.48 -2.71
N VAL A 11 6.91 -0.21 -3.45
CA VAL A 11 5.54 -0.30 -2.93
C VAL A 11 5.22 -1.71 -2.42
N HIS A 12 5.64 -2.76 -3.12
CA HIS A 12 5.43 -4.13 -2.63
C HIS A 12 6.22 -4.43 -1.36
N ASP A 13 7.45 -3.95 -1.26
CA ASP A 13 8.25 -4.11 -0.04
C ASP A 13 7.62 -3.36 1.14
N LEU A 14 7.18 -2.11 0.92
CA LEU A 14 6.44 -1.32 1.92
C LEU A 14 5.14 -2.01 2.36
N ILE A 15 4.38 -2.59 1.42
CA ILE A 15 3.16 -3.35 1.73
C ILE A 15 3.49 -4.60 2.55
N GLU A 16 4.55 -5.34 2.22
CA GLU A 16 4.95 -6.50 3.01
C GLU A 16 5.33 -6.09 4.43
N GLU A 17 6.25 -5.14 4.59
CA GLU A 17 6.74 -4.72 5.91
C GLU A 17 5.62 -4.11 6.76
N SER A 18 4.77 -3.26 6.18
CA SER A 18 3.64 -2.66 6.90
C SER A 18 2.54 -3.67 7.25
N SER A 19 2.45 -4.79 6.52
CA SER A 19 1.50 -5.85 6.83
C SER A 19 1.92 -6.72 8.03
N LYS A 20 3.22 -6.70 8.42
CA LYS A 20 3.74 -7.49 9.53
C LYS A 20 3.32 -6.86 10.85
N MET A 21 2.41 -7.53 11.54
CA MET A 21 1.80 -7.01 12.78
C MET A 21 1.62 -8.06 13.87
N GLY A 22 2.18 -9.26 13.69
CA GLY A 22 2.11 -10.32 14.70
C GLY A 22 2.53 -9.87 16.10
N ASP A 23 3.60 -9.08 16.21
CA ASP A 23 4.06 -8.56 17.50
C ASP A 23 3.08 -7.54 18.10
N SER A 24 2.50 -6.67 17.27
CA SER A 24 1.46 -5.71 17.70
C SER A 24 0.15 -6.38 18.09
N LEU A 25 -0.22 -7.50 17.44
CA LEU A 25 -1.41 -8.27 17.80
C LEU A 25 -1.24 -8.96 19.15
N ARG A 26 -0.05 -9.52 19.42
CA ARG A 26 0.27 -10.20 20.69
C ARG A 26 0.58 -9.23 21.83
N ASN A 27 1.22 -8.12 21.51
CA ASN A 27 1.61 -7.07 22.45
C ASN A 27 1.15 -5.70 21.92
N PRO A 28 -0.15 -5.35 22.06
CA PRO A 28 -0.71 -4.12 21.53
C PRO A 28 -0.04 -2.83 22.00
N GLU A 29 0.64 -2.84 23.15
CA GLU A 29 1.50 -1.75 23.63
C GLU A 29 2.67 -1.42 22.70
N ASN A 30 3.11 -2.38 21.87
CA ASN A 30 4.17 -2.19 20.89
C ASN A 30 3.63 -1.68 19.55
N ALA A 31 2.32 -1.56 19.39
CA ALA A 31 1.72 -1.07 18.16
C ALA A 31 2.15 0.39 17.94
N MET A 32 2.97 0.61 16.90
CA MET A 32 3.40 1.94 16.52
C MET A 32 2.27 2.63 15.75
N ILE A 33 1.52 3.47 16.45
CA ILE A 33 0.39 4.20 15.89
C ILE A 33 0.83 5.65 15.66
N GLY A 34 0.92 6.05 14.39
CA GLY A 34 1.38 7.37 13.99
C GLY A 34 0.36 8.50 14.26
N ILE A 35 0.92 9.69 14.54
CA ILE A 35 0.44 11.09 14.50
C ILE A 35 -0.98 11.45 15.01
N GLU A 36 -2.00 10.60 14.86
CA GLU A 36 -3.39 10.93 15.16
C GLU A 36 -3.91 10.19 16.39
N ASP A 37 -4.49 10.96 17.32
CA ASP A 37 -5.10 10.40 18.54
C ASP A 37 -6.24 9.43 18.24
N GLU A 38 -6.92 9.57 17.09
CA GLU A 38 -8.02 8.69 16.65
C GLU A 38 -7.56 7.25 16.37
N LEU A 39 -6.31 7.06 15.97
CA LEU A 39 -5.80 5.73 15.66
C LEU A 39 -5.30 4.98 16.89
N LYS A 40 -5.16 5.67 18.04
CA LYS A 40 -4.66 5.06 19.28
C LYS A 40 -5.67 4.05 19.80
N LEU A 41 -5.19 2.85 20.11
CA LEU A 41 -6.02 1.82 20.73
C LEU A 41 -6.57 2.32 22.06
N THR A 42 -7.87 2.19 22.22
CA THR A 42 -8.54 2.38 23.52
C THR A 42 -8.14 1.30 24.51
N ALA A 43 -8.37 1.55 25.80
CA ALA A 43 -8.09 0.56 26.84
C ALA A 43 -8.91 -0.74 26.63
N GLU A 44 -10.13 -0.62 26.13
CA GLU A 44 -11.03 -1.71 25.81
C GLU A 44 -10.53 -2.55 24.63
N GLU A 45 -10.07 -1.90 23.55
CA GLU A 45 -9.50 -2.59 22.39
C GLU A 45 -8.19 -3.29 22.74
N MET A 46 -7.29 -2.63 23.49
CA MET A 46 -6.07 -3.27 23.98
C MET A 46 -6.38 -4.51 24.82
N LYS A 47 -7.35 -4.40 25.74
CA LYS A 47 -7.78 -5.52 26.58
C LYS A 47 -8.35 -6.67 25.73
N ALA A 48 -9.16 -6.36 24.73
CA ALA A 48 -9.74 -7.34 23.83
C ALA A 48 -8.67 -8.06 23.00
N LEU A 49 -7.71 -7.32 22.43
CA LEU A 49 -6.59 -7.89 21.68
C LEU A 49 -5.76 -8.83 22.55
N LYS A 50 -5.42 -8.43 23.78
CA LYS A 50 -4.68 -9.29 24.74
C LYS A 50 -5.44 -10.54 25.16
N ALA A 51 -6.77 -10.51 25.13
CA ALA A 51 -7.60 -11.65 25.47
C ALA A 51 -7.72 -12.67 24.32
N ASN A 52 -7.32 -12.30 23.10
CA ASN A 52 -7.29 -13.22 21.97
C ASN A 52 -6.00 -14.05 21.97
N GLU A 53 -6.13 -15.37 21.80
CA GLU A 53 -4.99 -16.27 21.65
C GLU A 53 -4.56 -16.35 20.17
N PHE A 54 -3.91 -15.30 19.67
CA PHE A 54 -3.40 -15.25 18.31
C PHE A 54 -2.24 -16.23 18.09
N ASP A 55 -2.56 -17.39 17.53
CA ASP A 55 -1.59 -18.37 17.06
C ASP A 55 -0.87 -17.94 15.77
N PHE A 56 0.08 -18.75 15.31
CA PHE A 56 0.81 -18.45 14.07
C PHE A 56 -0.11 -18.34 12.85
N HIS A 57 -1.11 -19.21 12.73
CA HIS A 57 -1.96 -19.28 11.54
C HIS A 57 -2.94 -18.11 11.45
N SER A 58 -3.54 -17.70 12.57
CA SER A 58 -4.41 -16.53 12.67
C SER A 58 -3.66 -15.24 12.33
N ILE A 59 -2.44 -15.08 12.85
CA ILE A 59 -1.58 -13.94 12.51
C ILE A 59 -1.28 -13.92 11.01
N CYS A 60 -0.77 -15.02 10.44
CA CYS A 60 -0.52 -15.08 9.01
C CYS A 60 -1.77 -14.81 8.16
N GLY A 61 -2.95 -15.23 8.63
CA GLY A 61 -4.22 -14.93 7.98
C GLY A 61 -4.54 -13.43 8.00
N ILE A 62 -4.42 -12.78 9.16
CA ILE A 62 -4.64 -11.34 9.32
C ILE A 62 -3.66 -10.54 8.47
N GLU A 63 -2.37 -10.87 8.51
CA GLU A 63 -1.33 -10.16 7.74
C GLU A 63 -1.60 -10.25 6.23
N LYS A 64 -2.05 -11.41 5.73
CA LYS A 64 -2.46 -11.57 4.31
C LYS A 64 -3.66 -10.71 3.95
N ILE A 65 -4.67 -10.64 4.81
CA ILE A 65 -5.84 -9.78 4.60
C ILE A 65 -5.41 -8.32 4.54
N VAL A 66 -4.59 -7.87 5.50
CA VAL A 66 -4.10 -6.49 5.53
C VAL A 66 -3.29 -6.19 4.28
N ARG A 67 -2.39 -7.09 3.87
CA ARG A 67 -1.60 -6.96 2.65
C ARG A 67 -2.48 -6.78 1.41
N ASP A 68 -3.52 -7.59 1.27
CA ASP A 68 -4.49 -7.48 0.17
C ASP A 68 -5.22 -6.12 0.19
N ARG A 69 -5.65 -5.66 1.37
CA ARG A 69 -6.28 -4.34 1.53
C ARG A 69 -5.34 -3.19 1.16
N MET A 70 -4.06 -3.28 1.54
CA MET A 70 -3.06 -2.29 1.17
C MET A 70 -2.78 -2.31 -0.34
N LEU A 71 -2.63 -3.49 -0.94
CA LEU A 71 -2.45 -3.64 -2.39
C LEU A 71 -3.62 -3.02 -3.16
N SER A 72 -4.86 -3.31 -2.76
CA SER A 72 -6.06 -2.69 -3.34
C SER A 72 -6.07 -1.17 -3.18
N THR A 73 -5.54 -0.65 -2.06
CA THR A 73 -5.45 0.79 -1.82
C THR A 73 -4.45 1.44 -2.79
N PHE A 74 -3.27 0.86 -2.96
CA PHE A 74 -2.27 1.34 -3.92
C PHE A 74 -2.75 1.21 -5.37
N PHE A 75 -3.43 0.12 -5.71
CA PHE A 75 -4.06 -0.03 -7.04
C PHE A 75 -5.01 1.13 -7.33
N HIS A 76 -5.95 1.42 -6.43
CA HIS A 76 -6.87 2.54 -6.61
C HIS A 76 -6.14 3.89 -6.65
N PHE A 77 -5.11 4.08 -5.83
CA PHE A 77 -4.27 5.28 -5.86
C PHE A 77 -3.62 5.45 -7.25
N PHE A 78 -3.08 4.39 -7.84
CA PHE A 78 -2.54 4.44 -9.20
C PHE A 78 -3.63 4.66 -10.26
N CYS A 79 -4.83 4.10 -10.11
CA CYS A 79 -5.94 4.43 -11.00
C CYS A 79 -6.27 5.92 -11.00
N ILE A 80 -6.19 6.59 -9.83
CA ILE A 80 -6.32 8.05 -9.76
C ILE A 80 -5.15 8.72 -10.50
N ILE A 81 -3.91 8.30 -10.30
CA ILE A 81 -2.77 8.90 -11.02
C ILE A 81 -2.94 8.72 -12.54
N ASP A 82 -3.26 7.53 -13.01
CA ASP A 82 -3.37 7.20 -14.43
C ASP A 82 -4.63 7.80 -15.11
N GLY A 83 -5.50 8.47 -14.35
CA GLY A 83 -6.71 9.10 -14.89
C GLY A 83 -7.83 8.10 -15.25
N VAL A 84 -7.69 6.84 -14.84
CA VAL A 84 -8.72 5.79 -15.03
C VAL A 84 -9.68 5.68 -13.84
N GLY A 85 -9.47 6.47 -12.79
CA GLY A 85 -10.39 6.69 -11.68
C GLY A 85 -10.50 8.17 -11.30
N ASP A 86 -11.61 8.55 -10.65
CA ASP A 86 -11.90 9.93 -10.27
C ASP A 86 -11.68 10.21 -8.76
N PRO A 87 -11.03 11.33 -8.39
CA PRO A 87 -10.98 11.79 -7.01
C PRO A 87 -12.38 12.11 -6.45
N LYS A 88 -12.78 11.43 -5.37
CA LYS A 88 -14.12 11.57 -4.78
C LYS A 88 -14.44 12.94 -4.19
N PHE A 89 -13.41 13.69 -3.78
CA PHE A 89 -13.59 14.98 -3.10
C PHE A 89 -13.59 16.18 -4.05
N ARG A 90 -13.51 15.96 -5.36
CA ARG A 90 -13.69 17.03 -6.34
C ARG A 90 -15.12 17.54 -6.29
N LYS A 91 -15.25 18.85 -6.13
CA LYS A 91 -16.54 19.55 -6.03
C LYS A 91 -16.96 20.19 -7.36
N ASP A 92 -16.06 20.23 -8.33
CA ASP A 92 -16.35 20.73 -9.67
C ASP A 92 -16.67 19.57 -10.62
N ASN A 93 -17.63 19.76 -11.53
CA ASN A 93 -18.02 18.76 -12.53
C ASN A 93 -17.01 18.66 -13.69
N THR A 94 -15.74 18.97 -13.45
CA THR A 94 -14.70 18.87 -14.48
C THR A 94 -14.24 17.41 -14.57
N VAL A 95 -13.67 16.98 -15.70
CA VAL A 95 -13.15 15.60 -15.90
C VAL A 95 -11.76 15.49 -15.27
N TRP A 96 -11.47 14.42 -14.54
CA TRP A 96 -10.12 14.19 -14.01
C TRP A 96 -9.27 13.62 -15.14
N LEU A 97 -8.11 14.22 -15.41
CA LEU A 97 -7.23 13.78 -16.49
C LEU A 97 -6.05 12.94 -16.00
N GLY A 98 -5.99 12.63 -14.70
CA GLY A 98 -4.81 12.02 -14.09
C GLY A 98 -3.72 13.02 -13.71
N MET A 99 -2.61 12.46 -13.24
CA MET A 99 -1.34 13.13 -13.00
C MET A 99 -0.24 12.32 -13.68
N LYS A 100 0.75 13.00 -14.24
CA LYS A 100 1.94 12.34 -14.80
C LYS A 100 3.07 12.39 -13.78
N LEU A 101 3.71 11.25 -13.51
CA LEU A 101 4.93 11.18 -12.70
C LEU A 101 6.14 11.22 -13.63
N GLU A 102 6.91 12.31 -13.57
CA GLU A 102 8.10 12.48 -14.40
C GLU A 102 9.37 12.18 -13.60
N GLN A 103 10.29 11.43 -14.22
CA GLN A 103 11.59 11.16 -13.63
C GLN A 103 12.42 12.44 -13.58
N ARG A 104 13.06 12.72 -12.44
CA ARG A 104 13.92 13.89 -12.30
C ARG A 104 15.14 13.79 -13.22
N GLY A 105 15.39 14.84 -13.99
CA GLY A 105 16.66 15.05 -14.71
C GLY A 105 16.82 14.33 -16.05
N LEU A 106 15.74 13.79 -16.62
CA LEU A 106 15.71 13.34 -18.00
C LEU A 106 14.79 14.27 -18.79
N ASP A 107 15.38 15.07 -19.67
CA ASP A 107 14.63 15.75 -20.73
C ASP A 107 14.27 14.71 -21.81
N ASP A 108 13.01 14.79 -22.21
CA ASP A 108 12.41 14.29 -23.45
C ASP A 108 12.01 12.80 -23.62
N GLU A 109 10.76 12.70 -24.12
CA GLU A 109 10.21 11.71 -25.04
C GLU A 109 10.22 10.24 -24.60
N ARG A 110 9.33 9.90 -23.64
CA ARG A 110 8.76 8.56 -23.58
C ARG A 110 7.40 8.54 -24.29
N GLU A 111 7.38 8.02 -25.51
CA GLU A 111 6.16 7.88 -26.33
C GLU A 111 5.19 6.79 -25.80
N HIS A 112 5.67 5.91 -24.91
CA HIS A 112 4.86 4.85 -24.30
C HIS A 112 5.22 4.67 -22.83
N GLU A 113 4.54 5.42 -21.96
CA GLU A 113 4.49 5.10 -20.53
C GLU A 113 3.33 4.11 -20.30
N GLU A 114 3.65 2.93 -19.78
CA GLU A 114 2.65 1.99 -19.28
C GLU A 114 1.94 2.57 -18.05
N PHE A 115 0.68 2.21 -17.84
CA PHE A 115 -0.08 2.69 -16.69
C PHE A 115 0.37 2.00 -15.41
N LEU A 116 0.56 2.79 -14.35
CA LEU A 116 1.09 2.29 -13.08
C LEU A 116 0.21 1.23 -12.44
N HIS A 117 -1.12 1.35 -12.57
CA HIS A 117 -2.07 0.38 -12.00
C HIS A 117 -1.96 -1.01 -12.66
N ASP A 118 -1.68 -1.06 -13.96
CA ASP A 118 -1.48 -2.31 -14.70
C ASP A 118 -0.13 -2.95 -14.34
N MET A 119 0.93 -2.12 -14.29
CA MET A 119 2.28 -2.55 -13.94
C MET A 119 2.41 -3.05 -12.50
N LEU A 120 1.52 -2.65 -11.58
CA LEU A 120 1.60 -3.00 -10.16
C LEU A 120 1.67 -4.52 -9.95
N TYR A 121 0.89 -5.31 -10.69
CA TYR A 121 0.90 -6.77 -10.55
C TYR A 121 2.12 -7.42 -11.20
N GLU A 122 2.65 -6.84 -12.27
CA GLU A 122 3.91 -7.32 -12.87
C GLU A 122 5.09 -7.07 -11.92
N ALA A 123 5.13 -5.89 -11.30
CA ALA A 123 6.15 -5.52 -10.34
C ALA A 123 6.19 -6.48 -9.13
N TYR A 124 5.06 -7.07 -8.74
CA TYR A 124 5.01 -8.07 -7.68
C TYR A 124 5.92 -9.27 -7.98
N TRP A 125 5.82 -9.83 -9.19
CA TRP A 125 6.60 -11.00 -9.58
C TRP A 125 8.10 -10.68 -9.65
N LYS A 126 8.46 -9.51 -10.22
CA LYS A 126 9.84 -9.04 -10.26
C LYS A 126 10.44 -8.81 -8.87
N TRP A 127 9.67 -8.23 -7.96
CA TRP A 127 10.07 -8.06 -6.57
C TRP A 127 10.25 -9.40 -5.84
N GLN A 128 9.33 -10.36 -6.03
CA GLN A 128 9.45 -11.70 -5.47
C GLN A 128 10.70 -12.45 -5.97
N GLU A 129 11.00 -12.36 -7.27
CA GLU A 129 12.20 -12.98 -7.86
C GLU A 129 13.49 -12.44 -7.27
N LEU A 130 13.55 -11.13 -6.96
CA LEU A 130 14.76 -10.49 -6.41
C LEU A 130 14.90 -10.66 -4.90
N LYS A 131 13.80 -10.96 -4.19
CA LYS A 131 13.79 -11.21 -2.74
C LYS A 131 14.10 -12.67 -2.38
N SER A 132 13.92 -13.60 -3.34
CA SER A 132 14.17 -15.04 -3.19
C SER A 132 15.65 -15.38 -3.26
#